data_AF-A0A1M4T1I5-F1
#
_entry.id   AF-A0A1M4T1I5-F1
#
_cell.length_a   1.000
_cell.length_b   1.000
_cell.length_c   1.000
_cell.angle_alpha   90.00
_cell.angle_beta   90.00
_cell.angle_gamma   90.00
#
_symmetry.space_group_name_H-M   'P 1'
#
loop_
_entity.id
_entity.type
_entity.pdbx_description
1 polymer ?
#
loop_
_entity_poly.entity_id
_entity_poly.type
_entity_poly.pdbx_seq_one_letter_code
_entity_poly.pdbx_strand_id
1 'polypeptide(L)'
;MQAKFTVQIDSFHKISNIQNAWSHEDYRALMSIMDFDDDVDKMDAAELREMCMMSLNDLEPADAAKAVLTHLFPELSKGKIDQISHDMIDDRSWEEYPDCLFHERFFSAYALLREAFNGIFAKPTGVELVITVAAERVEDMAIFDESLHSSIVRLLASGQGDDALINRLYEDQIKGTKFPEAPGLVWQLKQIADAGLTRQFSLVSSYFWMENFEQVESFDAVSHADEEN
;
A
#
# COMPACT_ATOMS: atom_id res chain seq x y z
N MET A 1 -10.28 19.12 17.31
CA MET A 1 -11.65 19.41 16.85
C MET A 1 -11.87 18.64 15.56
N GLN A 2 -13.04 18.02 15.36
CA GLN A 2 -13.36 17.34 14.10
C GLN A 2 -13.87 18.35 13.08
N ALA A 3 -13.20 18.42 11.93
CA ALA A 3 -13.61 19.21 10.78
C ALA A 3 -14.53 18.39 9.87
N LYS A 4 -15.40 19.08 9.12
CA LYS A 4 -16.34 18.47 8.16
C LYS A 4 -15.86 18.69 6.74
N PHE A 5 -16.01 17.66 5.92
CA PHE A 5 -15.60 17.68 4.53
C PHE A 5 -16.66 17.00 3.66
N THR A 6 -16.71 17.42 2.40
CA THR A 6 -17.36 16.67 1.34
C THR A 6 -16.28 16.08 0.46
N VAL A 7 -16.38 14.79 0.18
CA VAL A 7 -15.38 14.02 -0.56
C VAL A 7 -16.02 13.52 -1.84
N GLN A 8 -15.39 13.82 -2.96
CA GLN A 8 -15.76 13.31 -4.27
C GLN A 8 -14.75 12.26 -4.71
N ILE A 9 -15.24 11.13 -5.20
CA ILE A 9 -14.42 10.09 -5.82
C ILE A 9 -14.29 10.43 -7.31
N ASP A 10 -13.11 10.90 -7.72
CA ASP A 10 -12.86 11.32 -9.10
C ASP A 10 -12.55 10.12 -10.01
N SER A 11 -11.81 9.13 -9.48
CA SER A 11 -11.52 7.89 -10.19
C SER A 11 -11.23 6.73 -9.24
N PHE A 12 -11.64 5.53 -9.64
CA PHE A 12 -11.40 4.27 -8.90
C PHE A 12 -10.90 3.21 -9.88
N HIS A 13 -9.63 2.83 -9.77
CA HIS A 13 -9.01 1.87 -10.67
C HIS A 13 -8.40 0.69 -9.91
N LYS A 14 -8.88 -0.53 -10.19
CA LYS A 14 -8.28 -1.74 -9.64
C LYS A 14 -6.91 -1.98 -10.27
N ILE A 15 -5.91 -2.21 -9.44
CA ILE A 15 -4.53 -2.49 -9.85
C ILE A 15 -4.09 -3.85 -9.30
N SER A 16 -3.13 -4.47 -9.96
CA SER A 16 -2.46 -5.68 -9.46
C SER A 16 -0.94 -5.54 -9.36
N ASN A 17 -0.45 -4.33 -9.59
CA ASN A 17 0.93 -3.93 -9.35
C ASN A 17 0.94 -2.42 -9.06
N ILE A 18 1.97 -1.96 -8.35
CA ILE A 18 2.24 -0.55 -8.16
C ILE A 18 3.32 -0.16 -9.17
N GLN A 19 3.10 0.94 -9.90
CA GLN A 19 4.08 1.42 -10.87
C GLN A 19 5.38 1.81 -10.17
N ASN A 20 6.51 1.35 -10.70
CA ASN A 20 7.84 1.62 -10.15
C ASN A 20 8.02 1.17 -8.69
N ALA A 21 7.30 0.13 -8.25
CA ALA A 21 7.47 -0.48 -6.93
C ALA A 21 8.87 -1.07 -6.69
N TRP A 22 9.58 -1.38 -7.78
CA TRP A 22 10.91 -1.98 -7.78
C TRP A 22 11.87 -1.08 -8.55
N SER A 23 12.92 -0.62 -7.88
CA SER A 23 14.01 0.15 -8.47
C SER A 23 15.11 -0.75 -9.02
N HIS A 24 16.06 -0.17 -9.76
CA HIS A 24 17.24 -0.92 -10.21
C HIS A 24 18.09 -1.44 -9.06
N GLU A 25 18.14 -0.70 -7.94
CA GLU A 25 18.90 -1.14 -6.76
C GLU A 25 18.23 -2.35 -6.09
N ASP A 26 16.90 -2.40 -6.08
CA ASP A 26 16.17 -3.56 -5.58
C ASP A 26 16.45 -4.81 -6.42
N TYR A 27 16.43 -4.69 -7.75
CA TYR A 27 16.78 -5.82 -8.62
C TYR A 27 18.21 -6.29 -8.39
N ARG A 28 19.19 -5.38 -8.25
CA ARG A 28 20.58 -5.78 -7.93
C ARG A 28 20.67 -6.51 -6.59
N ALA A 29 19.96 -6.02 -5.57
CA ALA A 29 19.94 -6.67 -4.26
C ALA A 29 19.34 -8.09 -4.34
N LEU A 30 18.25 -8.27 -5.11
CA LEU A 30 17.67 -9.58 -5.35
C LEU A 30 18.64 -10.52 -6.07
N MET A 31 19.34 -10.06 -7.11
CA MET A 31 20.34 -10.87 -7.81
C MET A 31 21.44 -11.37 -6.84
N SER A 32 21.94 -10.48 -5.98
CA SER A 32 22.94 -10.84 -4.97
C SER A 32 22.40 -11.84 -3.93
N ILE A 33 21.14 -11.71 -3.50
CA ILE A 33 20.49 -12.67 -2.60
C ILE A 33 20.34 -14.06 -3.25
N MET A 34 20.16 -14.11 -4.57
CA MET A 34 20.07 -15.34 -5.36
C MET A 34 21.46 -15.87 -5.78
N ASP A 35 22.54 -15.34 -5.20
CA ASP A 35 23.93 -15.69 -5.51
C ASP A 35 24.30 -15.51 -7.00
N PHE A 36 23.67 -14.55 -7.69
CA PHE A 36 23.99 -14.18 -9.07
C PHE A 36 24.72 -12.83 -9.10
N ASP A 37 26.04 -12.88 -9.25
CA ASP A 37 26.92 -11.70 -9.23
C ASP A 37 27.55 -11.38 -10.61
N ASP A 38 27.33 -12.24 -11.61
CA ASP A 38 28.03 -12.13 -12.90
C ASP A 38 27.52 -10.93 -13.73
N ASP A 39 28.41 -9.95 -13.93
CA ASP A 39 28.22 -8.79 -14.81
C ASP A 39 26.97 -7.91 -14.52
N VAL A 40 26.33 -8.07 -13.36
CA VAL A 40 25.16 -7.30 -12.89
C VAL A 40 25.38 -5.78 -12.97
N ASP A 41 26.60 -5.31 -12.70
CA ASP A 41 26.96 -3.88 -12.75
C ASP A 41 27.04 -3.30 -14.17
N LYS A 42 27.12 -4.15 -15.19
CA LYS A 42 27.21 -3.75 -16.60
C LYS A 42 25.86 -3.80 -17.32
N MET A 43 24.86 -4.43 -16.72
CA MET A 43 23.52 -4.56 -17.30
C MET A 43 22.79 -3.22 -17.30
N ASP A 44 22.02 -2.97 -18.36
CA ASP A 44 21.06 -1.89 -18.35
C ASP A 44 19.81 -2.24 -17.53
N ALA A 45 18.91 -1.26 -17.37
CA ALA A 45 17.69 -1.40 -16.58
C ALA A 45 16.78 -2.55 -17.04
N ALA A 46 16.63 -2.71 -18.35
CA ALA A 46 15.73 -3.70 -18.92
C ALA A 46 16.35 -5.10 -18.82
N GLU A 47 17.64 -5.22 -19.14
CA GLU A 47 18.41 -6.46 -19.03
C GLU A 47 18.47 -6.95 -17.57
N LEU A 48 18.76 -6.06 -16.62
CA LEU A 48 18.80 -6.41 -15.19
C LEU A 48 17.46 -6.95 -14.70
N ARG A 49 16.36 -6.29 -15.08
CA ARG A 49 15.02 -6.75 -14.71
C ARG A 49 14.73 -8.12 -15.31
N GLU A 50 14.96 -8.28 -16.62
CA GLU A 50 14.74 -9.56 -17.31
C GLU A 50 15.54 -10.68 -16.65
N MET A 51 16.80 -10.42 -16.29
CA MET A 51 17.65 -11.39 -15.61
C MET A 51 17.19 -11.72 -14.19
N CYS A 52 16.69 -10.73 -13.44
CA CYS A 52 16.05 -10.98 -12.16
C CYS A 52 14.81 -11.85 -12.29
N MET A 53 13.96 -11.60 -13.28
CA MET A 53 12.75 -12.41 -13.49
C MET A 53 13.09 -13.86 -13.84
N MET A 54 14.11 -14.07 -14.68
CA MET A 54 14.59 -15.42 -15.03
C MET A 54 15.18 -16.13 -13.81
N SER A 55 16.05 -15.45 -13.06
CA SER A 55 16.68 -16.02 -11.86
C SER A 55 15.66 -16.38 -10.78
N LEU A 56 14.61 -15.56 -10.61
CA LEU A 56 13.49 -15.89 -9.73
C LEU A 56 12.76 -17.14 -10.22
N ASN A 57 12.50 -17.25 -11.53
CA ASN A 57 11.76 -18.39 -12.09
C ASN A 57 12.53 -19.72 -12.10
N ASP A 58 13.87 -19.66 -12.03
CA ASP A 58 14.74 -20.84 -11.92
C ASP A 58 14.73 -21.47 -10.50
N LEU A 59 14.20 -20.77 -9.51
CA LEU A 59 14.05 -21.27 -8.13
C LEU A 59 12.70 -21.97 -7.93
N GLU A 60 12.58 -22.78 -6.89
CA GLU A 60 11.27 -23.22 -6.40
C GLU A 60 10.47 -21.99 -5.90
N PRO A 61 9.13 -21.96 -6.04
CA PRO A 61 8.33 -20.78 -5.70
C PRO A 61 8.59 -20.25 -4.28
N ALA A 62 8.67 -21.14 -3.29
CA ALA A 62 8.95 -20.76 -1.91
C ALA A 62 10.36 -20.16 -1.71
N ASP A 63 11.36 -20.62 -2.47
CA ASP A 63 12.72 -20.08 -2.42
C ASP A 63 12.81 -18.71 -3.10
N ALA A 64 12.12 -18.52 -4.23
CA ALA A 64 12.00 -17.21 -4.86
C ALA A 64 11.29 -16.20 -3.93
N ALA A 65 10.18 -16.63 -3.30
CA ALA A 65 9.49 -15.80 -2.31
C ALA A 65 10.39 -15.45 -1.14
N LYS A 66 11.19 -16.40 -0.65
CA LYS A 66 12.15 -16.18 0.42
C LYS A 66 13.21 -15.13 0.05
N ALA A 67 13.72 -15.16 -1.18
CA ALA A 67 14.67 -14.16 -1.66
C ALA A 67 14.04 -12.74 -1.67
N VAL A 68 12.84 -12.62 -2.23
CA VAL A 68 12.08 -11.36 -2.31
C VAL A 68 11.75 -10.81 -0.92
N LEU A 69 11.27 -11.66 0.00
CA LEU A 69 10.95 -11.26 1.37
C LEU A 69 12.19 -10.88 2.17
N THR A 70 13.33 -11.56 1.96
CA THR A 70 14.59 -11.24 2.64
C THR A 70 15.05 -9.82 2.30
N HIS A 71 14.86 -9.39 1.05
CA HIS A 71 15.13 -8.00 0.64
C HIS A 71 14.14 -7.01 1.26
N LEU A 72 12.84 -7.31 1.18
CA LEU A 72 11.80 -6.37 1.59
C LEU A 72 11.66 -6.20 3.10
N PHE A 73 12.02 -7.20 3.89
CA PHE A 73 11.78 -7.23 5.34
C PHE A 73 13.05 -7.56 6.14
N PRO A 74 14.08 -6.70 6.08
CA PRO A 74 15.32 -6.90 6.85
C PRO A 74 15.11 -6.97 8.37
N GLU A 75 13.99 -6.44 8.86
CA GLU A 75 13.59 -6.48 10.27
C GLU A 75 13.02 -7.84 10.73
N LEU A 76 12.58 -8.70 9.80
CA LEU A 76 12.04 -10.01 10.13
C LEU A 76 13.13 -11.06 10.28
N SER A 77 12.97 -11.95 11.26
CA SER A 77 13.90 -13.06 11.46
C SER A 77 13.87 -14.04 10.28
N LYS A 78 15.00 -14.70 9.99
CA LYS A 78 15.11 -15.71 8.92
C LYS A 78 14.04 -16.81 9.02
N GLY A 79 13.73 -17.28 10.23
CA GLY A 79 12.70 -18.30 10.43
C GLY A 79 11.30 -17.80 10.11
N LYS A 80 11.02 -16.51 10.36
CA LYS A 80 9.72 -15.90 10.00
C LYS A 80 9.60 -15.69 8.49
N ILE A 81 10.67 -15.24 7.84
CA ILE A 81 10.74 -15.13 6.38
C ILE A 81 10.50 -16.50 5.71
N ASP A 82 11.18 -17.53 6.20
CA ASP A 82 11.05 -18.90 5.69
C ASP A 82 9.62 -19.45 5.86
N GLN A 83 8.96 -19.16 6.98
CA GLN A 83 7.56 -19.51 7.16
C GLN A 83 6.67 -18.78 6.15
N ILE A 84 6.76 -17.44 6.08
CA ILE A 84 5.89 -16.64 5.21
C ILE A 84 6.10 -17.01 3.74
N SER A 85 7.32 -17.30 3.32
CA SER A 85 7.62 -17.64 1.92
C SER A 85 6.91 -18.92 1.44
N HIS A 86 6.64 -19.86 2.35
CA HIS A 86 5.82 -21.04 2.05
C HIS A 86 4.32 -20.71 2.07
N ASP A 87 3.88 -19.95 3.08
CA ASP A 87 2.47 -19.59 3.27
C ASP A 87 1.95 -18.66 2.14
N MET A 88 2.83 -17.86 1.51
CA MET A 88 2.47 -16.89 0.48
C MET A 88 1.76 -17.47 -0.76
N ILE A 89 1.86 -18.78 -1.01
CA ILE A 89 1.17 -19.41 -2.14
C ILE A 89 -0.35 -19.42 -1.90
N ASP A 90 -0.76 -19.67 -0.67
CA ASP A 90 -2.16 -19.86 -0.28
C ASP A 90 -2.76 -18.61 0.39
N ASP A 91 -1.94 -17.88 1.16
CA ASP A 91 -2.38 -16.74 1.95
C ASP A 91 -2.36 -15.43 1.15
N ARG A 92 -3.06 -14.41 1.65
CA ARG A 92 -3.03 -13.04 1.10
C ARG A 92 -2.39 -12.10 2.09
N SER A 93 -1.07 -12.20 2.24
CA SER A 93 -0.33 -11.46 3.28
C SER A 93 -0.46 -9.93 3.16
N TRP A 94 -0.81 -9.40 1.98
CA TRP A 94 -1.07 -7.96 1.81
C TRP A 94 -2.42 -7.49 2.40
N GLU A 95 -3.24 -8.41 2.91
CA GLU A 95 -4.53 -8.16 3.58
C GLU A 95 -4.54 -8.77 4.98
N GLU A 96 -3.92 -9.95 5.14
CA GLU A 96 -4.09 -10.82 6.29
C GLU A 96 -2.92 -10.75 7.28
N TYR A 97 -1.78 -10.14 6.89
CA TYR A 97 -0.64 -10.03 7.80
C TYR A 97 -0.97 -9.14 9.01
N PRO A 98 -0.60 -9.51 10.24
CA PRO A 98 -1.02 -8.78 11.44
C PRO A 98 -0.59 -7.30 11.50
N ASP A 99 0.59 -6.99 10.95
CA ASP A 99 1.07 -5.61 10.86
C ASP A 99 0.71 -5.02 9.48
N CYS A 100 -0.26 -4.10 9.46
CA CYS A 100 -0.71 -3.48 8.22
C CYS A 100 0.35 -2.61 7.55
N LEU A 101 1.37 -2.13 8.29
CA LEU A 101 2.46 -1.35 7.71
C LEU A 101 3.30 -2.18 6.72
N PHE A 102 3.13 -3.50 6.71
CA PHE A 102 3.86 -4.40 5.82
C PHE A 102 3.07 -4.70 4.54
N HIS A 103 1.79 -4.32 4.48
CA HIS A 103 0.87 -4.73 3.42
C HIS A 103 1.30 -4.25 2.03
N GLU A 104 1.78 -3.02 1.87
CA GLU A 104 2.30 -2.52 0.58
C GLU A 104 3.50 -3.34 0.06
N ARG A 105 4.44 -3.67 0.97
CA ARG A 105 5.61 -4.47 0.62
C ARG A 105 5.22 -5.88 0.22
N PHE A 106 4.28 -6.50 0.95
CA PHE A 106 3.70 -7.78 0.53
C PHE A 106 3.02 -7.66 -0.83
N PHE A 107 2.17 -6.66 -1.04
CA PHE A 107 1.51 -6.43 -2.32
C PHE A 107 2.51 -6.41 -3.49
N SER A 108 3.61 -5.67 -3.31
CA SER A 108 4.70 -5.57 -4.29
C SER A 108 5.44 -6.90 -4.51
N ALA A 109 5.64 -7.68 -3.44
CA ALA A 109 6.21 -9.03 -3.52
C ALA A 109 5.33 -9.97 -4.36
N TYR A 110 4.03 -10.04 -4.08
CA TYR A 110 3.10 -10.87 -4.83
C TYR A 110 3.03 -10.46 -6.29
N ALA A 111 3.05 -9.15 -6.59
CA ALA A 111 3.03 -8.66 -7.96
C ALA A 111 4.26 -9.14 -8.75
N LEU A 112 5.46 -9.04 -8.17
CA LEU A 112 6.71 -9.50 -8.77
C LEU A 112 6.73 -11.02 -8.95
N LEU A 113 6.45 -11.76 -7.87
CA LEU A 113 6.50 -13.22 -7.87
C LEU A 113 5.45 -13.83 -8.81
N ARG A 114 4.27 -13.23 -8.91
CA ARG A 114 3.25 -13.68 -9.86
C ARG A 114 3.63 -13.42 -11.31
N GLU A 115 4.40 -12.36 -11.58
CA GLU A 115 4.97 -12.13 -12.90
C GLU A 115 6.02 -13.18 -13.24
N ALA A 116 6.89 -13.54 -12.28
CA ALA A 116 7.89 -14.60 -12.46
C ALA A 116 7.25 -15.98 -12.61
N PHE A 117 6.20 -16.27 -11.83
CA PHE A 117 5.53 -17.56 -11.77
C PHE A 117 4.06 -17.40 -12.15
N ASN A 118 3.78 -17.51 -13.45
CA ASN A 118 2.44 -17.31 -14.00
C ASN A 118 1.39 -18.25 -13.37
N GLY A 119 0.62 -17.72 -12.42
CA GLY A 119 -0.52 -18.39 -11.80
C GLY A 119 -0.21 -19.22 -10.54
N ILE A 120 1.02 -19.19 -10.01
CA ILE A 120 1.35 -19.88 -8.74
C ILE A 120 0.93 -19.02 -7.55
N PHE A 121 1.38 -17.77 -7.50
CA PHE A 121 1.02 -16.84 -6.43
C PHE A 121 -0.35 -16.21 -6.69
N ALA A 122 -1.10 -15.98 -5.60
CA ALA A 122 -2.36 -15.25 -5.63
C ALA A 122 -2.19 -13.89 -6.34
N LYS A 123 -3.20 -13.49 -7.13
CA LYS A 123 -3.19 -12.18 -7.77
C LYS A 123 -3.45 -11.11 -6.72
N PRO A 124 -2.49 -10.21 -6.43
CA PRO A 124 -2.73 -9.14 -5.48
C PRO A 124 -3.73 -8.14 -6.07
N THR A 125 -4.63 -7.63 -5.22
CA THR A 125 -5.71 -6.71 -5.61
C THR A 125 -5.63 -5.42 -4.82
N GLY A 126 -5.26 -4.34 -5.52
CA GLY A 126 -5.16 -3.00 -4.98
C GLY A 126 -6.08 -2.05 -5.72
N VAL A 127 -6.09 -0.80 -5.29
CA VAL A 127 -6.79 0.29 -5.94
C VAL A 127 -5.89 1.52 -6.02
N GLU A 128 -5.93 2.20 -7.16
CA GLU A 128 -5.51 3.59 -7.32
C GLU A 128 -6.78 4.45 -7.33
N LEU A 129 -6.83 5.40 -6.41
CA LEU A 129 -8.00 6.24 -6.14
C LEU A 129 -7.57 7.70 -6.24
N VAL A 130 -8.35 8.52 -6.95
CA VAL A 130 -8.22 9.98 -6.91
C VAL A 130 -9.47 10.53 -6.25
N ILE A 131 -9.26 11.39 -5.24
CA ILE A 131 -10.34 12.05 -4.53
C ILE A 131 -10.13 13.55 -4.50
N THR A 132 -11.24 14.29 -4.56
CA THR A 132 -11.29 15.72 -4.27
C THR A 132 -11.99 15.93 -2.94
N VAL A 133 -11.31 16.58 -2.01
CA VAL A 133 -11.82 16.93 -0.69
C VAL A 133 -12.15 18.42 -0.67
N ALA A 134 -13.36 18.76 -0.25
CA ALA A 134 -13.84 20.13 -0.06
C ALA A 134 -14.14 20.40 1.42
N ALA A 135 -13.76 21.57 1.92
CA ALA A 135 -14.05 22.03 3.28
C ALA A 135 -14.90 23.30 3.27
N GLU A 136 -15.62 23.57 4.36
CA GLU A 136 -16.37 24.83 4.51
C GLU A 136 -15.43 26.01 4.81
N ARG A 137 -14.30 25.75 5.45
CA ARG A 137 -13.30 26.75 5.86
C ARG A 137 -11.92 26.29 5.41
N VAL A 138 -11.11 27.21 4.88
CA VAL A 138 -9.73 26.92 4.46
C VAL A 138 -8.89 26.43 5.64
N GLU A 139 -9.16 26.96 6.83
CA GLU A 139 -8.49 26.58 8.08
C GLU A 139 -8.61 25.08 8.38
N ASP A 140 -9.72 24.47 7.98
CA ASP A 140 -10.01 23.06 8.26
C ASP A 140 -9.14 22.13 7.40
N MET A 141 -8.57 22.62 6.29
CA MET A 141 -7.63 21.87 5.46
C MET A 141 -6.26 21.66 6.13
N ALA A 142 -5.93 22.42 7.18
CA ALA A 142 -4.66 22.31 7.90
C ALA A 142 -4.42 20.89 8.45
N ILE A 143 -5.48 20.10 8.69
CA ILE A 143 -5.34 18.72 9.18
C ILE A 143 -4.54 17.82 8.22
N PHE A 144 -4.55 18.13 6.92
CA PHE A 144 -3.83 17.36 5.91
C PHE A 144 -2.34 17.75 5.86
N ASP A 145 -2.00 18.95 6.32
CA ASP A 145 -0.63 19.42 6.43
C ASP A 145 0.01 18.91 7.73
N GLU A 146 -0.77 18.78 8.80
CA GLU A 146 -0.35 18.27 10.11
C GLU A 146 -0.15 16.75 10.10
N SER A 147 -1.13 15.99 9.60
CA SER A 147 -1.07 14.52 9.59
C SER A 147 -1.81 13.93 8.39
N LEU A 148 -1.19 14.00 7.21
CA LEU A 148 -1.81 13.61 5.94
C LEU A 148 -2.46 12.22 5.96
N HIS A 149 -1.71 11.17 6.35
CA HIS A 149 -2.20 9.78 6.33
C HIS A 149 -3.36 9.59 7.30
N SER A 150 -3.17 9.93 8.58
CA SER A 150 -4.19 9.79 9.62
C SER A 150 -5.48 10.54 9.25
N SER A 151 -5.36 11.78 8.76
CA SER A 151 -6.50 12.60 8.35
C SER A 151 -7.25 12.01 7.16
N ILE A 152 -6.55 11.46 6.16
CA ILE A 152 -7.19 10.83 5.00
C ILE A 152 -7.84 9.50 5.39
N VAL A 153 -7.19 8.67 6.20
CA VAL A 153 -7.77 7.39 6.64
C VAL A 153 -9.02 7.61 7.48
N ARG A 154 -9.03 8.57 8.41
CA ARG A 154 -10.23 8.93 9.19
C ARG A 154 -11.37 9.41 8.30
N LEU A 155 -11.05 10.23 7.30
CA LEU A 155 -12.01 10.75 6.33
C LEU A 155 -12.64 9.61 5.52
N LEU A 156 -11.82 8.67 5.02
CA LEU A 156 -12.31 7.48 4.32
C LEU A 156 -13.13 6.58 5.24
N ALA A 157 -12.68 6.33 6.47
CA ALA A 157 -13.41 5.52 7.43
C ALA A 157 -14.80 6.09 7.75
N SER A 158 -14.90 7.42 7.89
CA SER A 158 -16.17 8.12 8.06
C SER A 158 -17.14 7.92 6.88
N GLY A 159 -16.62 7.74 5.67
CA GLY A 159 -17.42 7.54 4.45
C GLY A 159 -17.97 6.13 4.24
N GLN A 160 -17.46 5.12 4.96
CA GLN A 160 -17.83 3.71 4.76
C GLN A 160 -18.93 3.21 5.72
N GLY A 161 -19.34 4.02 6.71
CA GLY A 161 -20.32 3.65 7.72
C GLY A 161 -19.76 2.74 8.84
N ASP A 162 -20.46 2.69 9.97
CA ASP A 162 -19.95 2.09 11.22
C ASP A 162 -19.63 0.57 11.11
N ASP A 163 -20.33 -0.16 10.24
CA ASP A 163 -20.13 -1.60 10.04
C ASP A 163 -18.90 -1.95 9.19
N ALA A 164 -18.29 -0.96 8.54
CA ALA A 164 -17.12 -1.13 7.70
C ALA A 164 -15.96 -1.76 8.50
N LEU A 165 -15.20 -2.65 7.85
CA LEU A 165 -14.14 -3.38 8.53
C LEU A 165 -13.08 -2.46 9.14
N ILE A 166 -12.73 -1.37 8.44
CA ILE A 166 -11.78 -0.37 8.94
C ILE A 166 -12.26 0.24 10.26
N ASN A 167 -13.56 0.53 10.39
CA ASN A 167 -14.16 1.05 11.63
C ASN A 167 -14.15 -0.01 12.73
N ARG A 168 -14.41 -1.28 12.40
CA ARG A 168 -14.39 -2.37 13.40
C ARG A 168 -13.00 -2.70 13.93
N LEU A 169 -11.97 -2.56 13.10
CA LEU A 169 -10.59 -2.90 13.47
C LEU A 169 -9.81 -1.73 14.09
N TYR A 170 -10.12 -0.49 13.69
CA TYR A 170 -9.36 0.70 14.08
C TYR A 170 -10.22 1.78 14.75
N GLU A 171 -11.36 1.42 15.36
CA GLU A 171 -12.28 2.37 16.01
C GLU A 171 -11.54 3.32 16.98
N ASP A 172 -10.68 2.75 17.82
CA ASP A 172 -9.92 3.49 18.83
C ASP A 172 -8.91 4.45 18.22
N GLN A 173 -8.26 4.10 17.11
CA GLN A 173 -7.30 4.95 16.41
C GLN A 173 -8.00 6.05 15.59
N ILE A 174 -9.14 5.72 14.99
CA ILE A 174 -9.96 6.66 14.21
C ILE A 174 -10.50 7.77 15.14
N LYS A 175 -10.98 7.40 16.34
CA LYS A 175 -11.51 8.35 17.34
C LYS A 175 -10.43 8.93 18.26
N GLY A 176 -9.31 8.23 18.40
CA GLY A 176 -8.20 8.59 19.26
C GLY A 176 -7.34 9.70 18.68
N THR A 177 -6.34 10.13 19.43
CA THR A 177 -5.53 11.30 19.10
C THR A 177 -4.39 11.00 18.13
N LYS A 178 -4.13 9.72 17.83
CA LYS A 178 -3.03 9.27 16.96
C LYS A 178 -3.43 8.05 16.14
N PHE A 179 -2.92 7.96 14.92
CA PHE A 179 -3.17 6.81 14.05
C PHE A 179 -1.90 6.36 13.31
N PRO A 180 -0.91 5.78 14.02
CA PRO A 180 0.35 5.38 13.42
C PRO A 180 0.22 4.29 12.35
N GLU A 181 -0.84 3.49 12.38
CA GLU A 181 -1.13 2.43 11.40
C GLU A 181 -1.69 2.95 10.07
N ALA A 182 -2.09 4.23 9.98
CA ALA A 182 -2.70 4.80 8.79
C ALA A 182 -1.91 4.59 7.48
N PRO A 183 -0.56 4.68 7.44
CA PRO A 183 0.22 4.37 6.24
C PRO A 183 0.12 2.91 5.77
N GLY A 184 -0.30 1.98 6.63
CA GLY A 184 -0.54 0.58 6.26
C GLY A 184 -1.90 0.36 5.58
N LEU A 185 -2.82 1.31 5.75
CA LEU A 185 -4.17 1.28 5.17
C LEU A 185 -4.23 2.09 3.88
N VAL A 186 -3.50 3.20 3.81
CA VAL A 186 -3.28 3.99 2.60
C VAL A 186 -1.79 4.05 2.34
N TRP A 187 -1.33 3.27 1.36
CA TRP A 187 0.08 2.95 1.11
C TRP A 187 0.86 4.11 0.48
N GLN A 188 0.34 4.62 -0.65
CA GLN A 188 0.90 5.80 -1.30
C GLN A 188 -0.12 6.89 -1.23
N LEU A 189 0.30 8.09 -0.83
CA LEU A 189 -0.59 9.22 -0.67
C LEU A 189 0.13 10.49 -1.09
N LYS A 190 -0.46 11.20 -2.05
CA LYS A 190 0.10 12.44 -2.60
C LYS A 190 -0.99 13.46 -2.81
N GLN A 191 -0.75 14.68 -2.36
CA GLN A 191 -1.54 15.83 -2.78
C GLN A 191 -1.14 16.22 -4.20
N ILE A 192 -2.11 16.29 -5.11
CA ILE A 192 -1.88 16.61 -6.53
C ILE A 192 -2.39 18.00 -6.92
N ALA A 193 -3.31 18.59 -6.15
CA ALA A 193 -3.76 19.97 -6.33
C ALA A 193 -4.22 20.61 -5.02
N ASP A 194 -4.05 21.93 -4.92
CA ASP A 194 -4.54 22.76 -3.81
C ASP A 194 -5.14 24.07 -4.35
N ALA A 195 -6.41 24.30 -4.03
CA ALA A 195 -7.15 25.51 -4.38
C ALA A 195 -7.79 26.16 -3.13
N GLY A 196 -7.22 25.94 -1.94
CA GLY A 196 -7.62 26.55 -0.68
C GLY A 196 -8.82 25.85 -0.01
N LEU A 197 -10.02 25.96 -0.59
CA LEU A 197 -11.22 25.26 -0.08
C LEU A 197 -11.38 23.85 -0.63
N THR A 198 -10.58 23.49 -1.62
CA THR A 198 -10.56 22.15 -2.22
C THR A 198 -9.12 21.69 -2.38
N ARG A 199 -8.88 20.42 -2.09
CA ARG A 199 -7.60 19.74 -2.29
C ARG A 199 -7.84 18.40 -2.95
N GLN A 200 -6.98 18.04 -3.89
CA GLN A 200 -7.07 16.77 -4.60
C GLN A 200 -5.92 15.86 -4.18
N PHE A 201 -6.24 14.60 -3.92
CA PHE A 201 -5.30 13.58 -3.49
C PHE A 201 -5.35 12.37 -4.42
N SER A 202 -4.18 11.84 -4.74
CA SER A 202 -4.00 10.53 -5.36
C SER A 202 -3.49 9.58 -4.29
N LEU A 203 -4.13 8.41 -4.20
CA LEU A 203 -3.76 7.40 -3.22
C LEU A 203 -3.82 5.99 -3.78
N VAL A 204 -2.98 5.13 -3.20
CA VAL A 204 -2.94 3.69 -3.50
C VAL A 204 -3.18 2.91 -2.21
N SER A 205 -3.99 1.87 -2.28
CA SER A 205 -4.38 1.04 -1.14
C SER A 205 -4.69 -0.40 -1.58
N SER A 206 -4.82 -1.32 -0.63
CA SER A 206 -5.50 -2.60 -0.87
C SER A 206 -6.95 -2.36 -1.28
N TYR A 207 -7.44 -3.15 -2.24
CA TYR A 207 -8.85 -3.15 -2.61
C TYR A 207 -9.75 -3.50 -1.41
N PHE A 208 -9.26 -4.39 -0.53
CA PHE A 208 -9.94 -4.80 0.70
C PHE A 208 -10.40 -3.65 1.58
N TRP A 209 -9.63 -2.57 1.67
CA TRP A 209 -9.99 -1.40 2.49
C TRP A 209 -10.91 -0.41 1.76
N MET A 210 -10.97 -0.48 0.44
CA MET A 210 -11.59 0.55 -0.40
C MET A 210 -12.76 0.04 -1.24
N GLU A 211 -13.11 -1.25 -1.15
CA GLU A 211 -14.17 -1.88 -1.96
C GLU A 211 -15.50 -1.13 -1.87
N ASN A 212 -15.81 -0.55 -0.71
CA ASN A 212 -17.04 0.21 -0.47
C ASN A 212 -17.15 1.49 -1.31
N PHE A 213 -16.05 2.01 -1.86
CA PHE A 213 -16.05 3.21 -2.69
C PHE A 213 -16.19 2.94 -4.18
N GLU A 214 -16.19 1.68 -4.62
CA GLU A 214 -16.25 1.33 -6.06
C GLU A 214 -17.50 1.89 -6.76
N GLN A 215 -18.59 2.11 -6.02
CA GLN A 215 -19.86 2.63 -6.53
C GLN A 215 -20.32 3.92 -5.82
N VAL A 216 -19.41 4.61 -5.12
CA VAL A 216 -19.72 5.86 -4.41
C VAL A 216 -19.17 7.03 -5.22
N GLU A 217 -20.02 7.99 -5.57
CA GLU A 217 -19.60 9.21 -6.27
C GLU A 217 -19.10 10.27 -5.29
N SER A 218 -19.78 10.42 -4.15
CA SER A 218 -19.41 11.37 -3.10
C SER A 218 -20.02 11.00 -1.75
N PHE A 219 -19.42 11.54 -0.69
CA PHE A 219 -19.89 11.39 0.69
C PHE A 219 -19.46 12.56 1.56
N ASP A 220 -20.20 12.80 2.64
CA ASP A 220 -19.79 13.72 3.69
C ASP A 220 -19.00 12.94 4.76
N ALA A 221 -17.95 13.58 5.28
CA ALA A 221 -17.05 12.96 6.23
C ALA A 221 -16.62 13.93 7.32
N VAL A 222 -16.19 13.36 8.44
CA VAL A 222 -15.46 14.09 9.49
C VAL A 222 -14.05 13.56 9.61
N SER A 223 -13.11 14.45 9.90
CA SER A 223 -11.72 14.07 10.16
C SER A 223 -11.03 15.08 11.07
N HIS A 224 -9.89 14.69 11.61
CA HIS A 224 -9.02 15.54 12.41
C HIS A 224 -7.56 15.08 12.30
N ALA A 225 -6.66 16.00 12.59
CA ALA A 225 -5.23 15.71 12.66
C ALA A 225 -4.87 14.90 13.92
N ASP A 226 -3.70 14.26 13.87
CA ASP A 226 -3.05 13.74 15.07
C ASP A 226 -2.58 14.87 15.97
N GLU A 227 -2.66 14.68 17.29
CA GLU A 227 -2.16 15.67 18.24
C GLU A 227 -0.63 15.68 18.27
N GLU A 228 -0.03 16.88 18.16
CA GLU A 228 1.40 17.09 18.42
C GLU A 228 1.74 16.72 19.87
N ASN A 229 2.89 16.06 20.07
CA ASN A 229 3.41 15.69 21.40
C ASN A 229 3.82 16.92 22.23
#